data_AF-A0A5J4U296-F1
#
_entry.id   AF-A0A5J4U296-F1
#
_cell.length_a   1.000
_cell.length_b   1.000
_cell.length_c   1.000
_cell.angle_alpha   90.00
_cell.angle_beta   90.00
_cell.angle_gamma   90.00
#
_symmetry.space_group_name_H-M   'P 1'
#
loop_
_entity.id
_entity.type
_entity.pdbx_description
1 polymer ?
#
loop_
_entity_poly.entity_id
_entity_poly.type
_entity_poly.pdbx_seq_one_letter_code
_entity_poly.pdbx_strand_id
1 'polypeptide(L)'
;MPKFEDYEITKRFKSGAMGKTFLVRHKKTGVLYVMKRIDYTDEEDKKLADDEVEQMKRLDSRFTVKLICTFPDRSDLCLILEYCPGGDLRKVIQDLQQLPTVERIKRVWNFMAQIAEALD
;
A
#
# COMPACT_ATOMS: atom_id res chain seq x y z
N MET A 1 -15.90 14.60 2.11
CA MET A 1 -15.18 13.45 1.52
C MET A 1 -13.78 13.88 1.17
N PRO A 2 -12.76 13.03 1.38
CA PRO A 2 -11.38 13.33 1.01
C PRO A 2 -11.26 13.58 -0.49
N LYS A 3 -10.36 14.48 -0.89
CA LYS A 3 -10.10 14.86 -2.29
C LYS A 3 -8.60 14.90 -2.54
N PHE A 4 -8.20 14.88 -3.82
CA PHE A 4 -6.80 14.95 -4.21
C PHE A 4 -6.06 16.16 -3.61
N GLU A 5 -6.72 17.31 -3.55
CA GLU A 5 -6.16 18.56 -3.03
C GLU A 5 -5.81 18.52 -1.53
N ASP A 6 -6.37 17.57 -0.76
CA ASP A 6 -6.06 17.39 0.65
C ASP A 6 -4.66 16.79 0.87
N TYR A 7 -4.01 16.31 -0.21
CA TYR A 7 -2.74 15.61 -0.18
C TYR A 7 -1.67 16.36 -0.98
N GLU A 8 -0.44 16.30 -0.48
CA GLU A 8 0.77 16.77 -1.17
C GLU A 8 1.60 15.55 -1.60
N ILE A 9 1.95 15.45 -2.89
CA ILE A 9 2.83 14.38 -3.37
C ILE A 9 4.26 14.67 -2.93
N THR A 10 4.82 13.81 -2.09
CA THR A 10 6.19 13.95 -1.60
C THR A 10 7.19 13.13 -2.40
N LYS A 11 6.76 11.99 -2.96
CA LYS A 11 7.62 11.10 -3.76
C LYS A 11 6.79 10.23 -4.68
N ARG A 12 7.24 10.04 -5.92
CA ARG A 12 6.72 8.99 -6.80
C ARG A 12 7.48 7.68 -6.58
N PHE A 13 6.78 6.57 -6.37
CA PHE A 13 7.43 5.26 -6.31
C PHE A 13 7.77 4.78 -7.73
N LYS A 14 8.90 4.07 -7.90
CA LYS A 14 9.29 3.51 -9.19
C LYS A 14 8.23 2.48 -9.61
N SER A 15 7.67 2.68 -10.80
CA SER A 15 6.61 1.88 -11.38
C SER A 15 7.05 0.44 -11.66
N GLY A 16 6.42 -0.51 -10.97
CA GLY A 16 6.34 -1.92 -11.38
C GLY A 16 4.96 -2.21 -11.98
N ALA A 17 4.48 -3.46 -11.91
CA ALA A 17 3.11 -3.84 -12.31
C ALA A 17 2.00 -3.11 -11.52
N MET A 18 2.35 -2.43 -10.43
CA MET A 18 1.49 -1.55 -9.66
C MET A 18 1.64 -0.12 -10.18
N GLY A 19 0.59 0.43 -10.80
CA GLY A 19 0.55 1.70 -11.53
C GLY A 19 0.97 2.96 -10.75
N LYS A 20 0.35 4.10 -11.07
CA LYS A 20 0.73 5.45 -10.60
C LYS A 20 0.63 5.54 -9.06
N THR A 21 1.71 5.19 -8.35
CA THR A 21 1.75 5.10 -6.89
C THR A 21 2.68 6.15 -6.30
N PHE A 22 2.21 6.87 -5.28
CA PHE A 22 2.86 8.05 -4.71
C PHE A 22 2.90 7.97 -3.20
N LEU A 23 3.99 8.39 -2.59
CA LEU A 23 3.99 8.81 -1.19
C LEU A 23 3.37 10.20 -1.14
N VAL A 24 2.39 10.37 -0.26
CA VAL A 24 1.66 11.62 -0.09
C VAL A 24 1.60 12.02 1.37
N ARG A 25 1.55 13.32 1.64
CA ARG A 25 1.32 13.89 2.97
C ARG A 25 -0.07 14.49 3.01
N HIS A 26 -0.89 14.08 3.97
CA HIS A 26 -2.16 14.75 4.22
C HIS A 26 -1.90 16.14 4.82
N LYS A 27 -2.31 17.21 4.13
CA LYS A 27 -1.90 18.59 4.43
C LYS A 27 -2.32 19.04 5.83
N LYS A 28 -3.51 18.62 6.27
CA LYS A 28 -4.07 19.04 7.58
C LYS A 28 -3.40 18.35 8.76
N THR A 29 -3.10 17.06 8.64
CA THR A 29 -2.56 16.26 9.78
C THR A 29 -1.05 16.06 9.71
N GLY A 30 -0.43 16.32 8.56
CA GLY A 30 0.99 16.05 8.32
C GLY A 30 1.35 14.57 8.18
N VAL A 31 0.38 13.66 8.33
CA VAL A 31 0.57 12.20 8.27
C VAL A 31 0.89 11.76 6.84
N LEU A 32 1.80 10.79 6.72
CA LEU A 32 2.19 10.19 5.45
C LEU A 32 1.30 9.00 5.12
N TYR A 33 0.93 8.90 3.84
CA TYR A 33 0.14 7.82 3.26
C TYR A 33 0.72 7.42 1.91
N VAL A 34 0.27 6.29 1.37
CA VAL A 34 0.48 5.94 -0.04
C VAL A 34 -0.80 6.21 -0.82
N MET A 35 -0.70 6.96 -1.92
CA MET A 35 -1.79 7.13 -2.89
C MET A 35 -1.51 6.24 -4.09
N LYS A 36 -2.34 5.22 -4.30
CA LYS A 36 -2.37 4.42 -5.53
C LYS A 36 -3.50 4.94 -6.41
N ARG A 37 -3.21 5.28 -7.66
CA ARG A 37 -4.24 5.60 -8.67
C ARG A 37 -4.44 4.39 -9.57
N ILE A 38 -5.69 3.97 -9.72
CA ILE A 38 -6.14 2.92 -10.64
C ILE A 38 -7.11 3.54 -11.64
N ASP A 39 -7.11 3.05 -12.87
CA ASP A 39 -7.98 3.59 -13.90
C ASP A 39 -9.45 3.38 -13.49
N TYR A 40 -10.29 4.38 -13.73
CA TYR A 40 -11.69 4.42 -13.32
C TYR A 40 -12.53 5.11 -14.40
N THR A 41 -12.32 4.66 -15.65
CA THR A 41 -12.83 5.30 -16.85
C THR A 41 -14.14 4.68 -17.34
N ASP A 42 -14.07 3.46 -17.87
CA ASP A 42 -15.24 2.74 -18.36
C ASP A 42 -15.83 1.80 -17.28
N GLU A 43 -16.95 1.15 -17.59
CA GLU A 43 -17.63 0.29 -16.63
C GLU A 43 -16.83 -0.98 -16.27
N GLU A 44 -15.92 -1.42 -17.15
CA GLU A 44 -15.05 -2.57 -16.85
C GLU A 44 -13.96 -2.15 -15.85
N ASP A 45 -13.30 -1.00 -16.08
CA ASP A 45 -12.34 -0.42 -15.16
C ASP A 45 -12.95 -0.16 -13.77
N LYS A 46 -14.15 0.44 -13.74
CA LYS A 46 -14.86 0.72 -12.48
C LYS A 46 -15.15 -0.54 -11.71
N LYS A 47 -15.63 -1.58 -12.40
CA LYS A 47 -15.91 -2.88 -11.77
C LYS A 47 -14.63 -3.48 -11.18
N LEU A 48 -13.53 -3.50 -11.93
CA LEU A 48 -12.25 -4.01 -11.45
C LEU A 48 -11.73 -3.23 -10.24
N ALA A 49 -11.84 -1.90 -10.27
CA ALA A 49 -11.45 -1.02 -9.18
C ALA A 49 -12.31 -1.20 -7.92
N ASP A 50 -13.63 -1.32 -8.09
CA ASP A 50 -14.57 -1.54 -6.98
C ASP A 50 -14.39 -2.93 -6.37
N ASP A 51 -14.14 -3.96 -7.18
CA ASP A 51 -13.80 -5.32 -6.75
C ASP A 51 -12.47 -5.32 -5.95
N GLU A 52 -11.43 -4.60 -6.41
CA GLU A 52 -10.16 -4.45 -5.68
C GLU A 52 -10.40 -3.80 -4.30
N VAL A 53 -11.20 -2.73 -4.25
CA VAL A 53 -11.54 -2.04 -2.99
C VAL A 53 -12.32 -2.97 -2.05
N GLU A 54 -13.26 -3.76 -2.56
CA GLU A 54 -14.02 -4.72 -1.77
C GLU A 54 -13.12 -5.84 -1.22
N GLN A 55 -12.18 -6.35 -2.03
CA GLN A 55 -11.19 -7.32 -1.57
C GLN A 55 -10.33 -6.77 -0.43
N MET A 56 -9.82 -5.55 -0.56
CA MET A 56 -9.03 -4.92 0.51
C MET A 56 -9.82 -4.75 1.81
N LYS A 57 -11.12 -4.42 1.72
CA LYS A 57 -11.99 -4.31 2.90
C LYS A 57 -12.27 -5.66 3.57
N ARG A 58 -12.36 -6.74 2.79
CA ARG A 58 -12.56 -8.10 3.32
C ARG A 58 -11.31 -8.66 3.99
N LEU A 59 -10.13 -8.32 3.47
CA LEU A 59 -8.83 -8.79 3.95
C LEU A 59 -8.24 -7.87 5.03
N ASP A 60 -9.07 -7.31 5.92
CA ASP A 60 -8.62 -6.41 6.99
C ASP A 60 -8.02 -7.22 8.16
N SER A 61 -6.69 -7.24 8.22
CA SER A 61 -5.90 -7.87 9.29
C SER A 61 -4.87 -6.85 9.76
N ARG A 62 -4.36 -7.03 10.99
CA ARG A 62 -3.27 -6.19 11.51
C ARG A 62 -1.97 -6.31 10.70
N PHE A 63 -1.86 -7.31 9.82
CA PHE A 63 -0.70 -7.57 8.96
C PHE A 63 -0.94 -7.29 7.49
N THR A 64 -2.12 -6.78 7.12
CA THR A 64 -2.40 -6.31 5.76
C THR A 64 -2.31 -4.79 5.69
N VAL A 65 -1.96 -4.26 4.52
CA VAL A 65 -1.86 -2.81 4.30
C VAL A 65 -3.27 -2.22 4.33
N LYS A 66 -3.52 -1.35 5.30
CA LYS A 66 -4.84 -0.75 5.52
C LYS A 66 -5.24 0.22 4.40
N LEU A 67 -6.46 0.02 3.90
CA LEU A 67 -7.17 1.01 3.08
C LEU A 67 -7.82 2.06 3.99
N ILE A 68 -7.35 3.30 3.92
CA ILE A 68 -7.83 4.41 4.75
C ILE A 68 -9.09 5.04 4.14
N CYS A 69 -9.05 5.33 2.85
CA CYS A 69 -10.20 5.85 2.11
C CYS A 69 -9.98 5.75 0.59
N THR A 70 -11.06 5.97 -0.16
CA THR A 70 -11.03 6.09 -1.62
C THR A 70 -11.75 7.35 -2.07
N PHE A 71 -11.34 7.90 -3.21
CA PHE A 71 -12.06 8.98 -3.89
C PHE A 71 -11.71 9.02 -5.38
N PRO A 72 -12.65 9.34 -6.27
CA PRO A 72 -12.35 9.54 -7.68
C PRO A 72 -11.61 10.86 -7.91
N ASP A 73 -10.66 10.87 -8.85
CA ASP A 73 -9.98 12.06 -9.37
C ASP A 73 -9.76 11.90 -10.88
N ARG A 74 -10.45 12.72 -11.68
CA ARG A 74 -10.41 12.67 -13.15
C ARG A 74 -10.81 11.29 -13.68
N SER A 75 -9.87 10.57 -14.28
CA SER A 75 -10.02 9.24 -14.89
C SER A 75 -9.50 8.12 -13.98
N ASP A 76 -9.16 8.42 -12.73
CA ASP A 76 -8.61 7.46 -11.79
C ASP A 76 -9.45 7.39 -10.50
N LEU A 77 -9.46 6.24 -9.84
CA LEU A 77 -9.82 6.08 -8.44
C LEU A 77 -8.55 6.16 -7.59
N CYS A 78 -8.50 7.10 -6.66
CA CYS A 78 -7.41 7.22 -5.69
C CYS A 78 -7.70 6.37 -4.46
N LEU A 79 -6.79 5.44 -4.17
CA LEU A 79 -6.76 4.65 -2.94
C LEU A 79 -5.72 5.25 -2.00
N ILE A 80 -6.15 5.70 -0.82
CA ILE A 80 -5.25 6.13 0.25
C ILE A 80 -4.99 4.95 1.17
N LEU A 81 -3.75 4.51 1.18
CA LEU A 81 -3.26 3.37 1.93
C LEU A 81 -2.33 3.84 3.05
N GLU A 82 -2.23 3.07 4.13
CA GLU A 82 -1.21 3.35 5.14
C GLU A 82 0.21 3.30 4.56
N TYR A 83 1.11 4.10 5.13
CA TYR A 83 2.50 4.12 4.71
C TYR A 83 3.36 3.20 5.59
N CYS A 84 4.01 2.22 4.96
CA CYS A 84 4.96 1.32 5.60
C CYS A 84 6.41 1.84 5.43
N PRO A 85 7.02 2.47 6.45
CA PRO A 85 8.35 3.08 6.32
C PRO A 85 9.50 2.07 6.12
N GLY A 86 9.27 0.80 6.50
CA GLY A 86 10.24 -0.29 6.30
C GLY A 86 10.54 -0.60 4.82
N GLY A 87 9.64 -0.22 3.91
CA GLY A 87 9.74 -0.57 2.49
C GLY A 87 9.17 -1.95 2.19
N ASP A 88 9.57 -2.53 1.06
CA ASP A 88 9.10 -3.84 0.60
C ASP A 88 9.97 -5.00 1.12
N LEU A 89 9.43 -6.21 1.01
CA LEU A 89 10.12 -7.43 1.45
C LEU A 89 11.40 -7.71 0.63
N ARG A 90 11.50 -7.22 -0.61
CA ARG A 90 12.71 -7.40 -1.44
C ARG A 90 13.89 -6.66 -0.83
N LYS A 91 13.68 -5.40 -0.41
CA LYS A 91 14.69 -4.64 0.34
C LYS A 91 15.05 -5.36 1.64
N VAL A 92 14.04 -5.81 2.40
CA VAL A 92 14.28 -6.52 3.67
C VAL A 92 15.12 -7.79 3.45
N ILE A 93 14.87 -8.57 2.39
CA ILE A 93 15.68 -9.75 2.06
C ILE A 93 17.14 -9.37 1.81
N GLN A 94 17.40 -8.28 1.07
CA GLN A 94 18.75 -7.80 0.83
C GLN A 94 19.46 -7.39 2.14
N ASP A 95 18.75 -6.70 3.02
CA ASP A 95 19.27 -6.30 4.34
C ASP A 95 19.56 -7.51 5.24
N LEU A 96 18.67 -8.52 5.22
CA LEU A 96 18.82 -9.77 5.98
C LEU A 96 20.05 -10.59 5.55
N GLN A 97 20.47 -10.51 4.27
CA GLN A 97 21.65 -11.22 3.78
C GLN A 97 22.95 -10.76 4.46
N GLN A 98 22.97 -9.55 5.02
CA GLN A 98 24.13 -9.00 5.73
C GLN A 98 24.22 -9.45 7.19
N LEU A 99 23.21 -10.15 7.71
CA LEU A 99 23.16 -10.59 9.10
C LEU A 99 23.76 -11.99 9.30
N PRO A 100 24.32 -12.28 10.49
CA PRO A 100 24.69 -13.63 10.89
C PRO A 100 23.51 -14.60 10.81
N THR A 101 23.78 -15.84 10.42
CA THR A 101 22.75 -16.87 10.14
C THR A 101 21.72 -17.03 11.26
N VAL A 102 22.16 -17.05 12.53
CA VAL A 102 21.26 -17.24 13.68
C VAL A 102 20.25 -16.09 13.81
N GLU A 103 20.71 -14.84 13.65
CA GLU A 103 19.83 -13.67 13.71
C GLU A 103 18.91 -13.61 12.49
N ARG A 104 19.45 -13.93 11.31
CA ARG A 104 18.68 -13.99 10.06
C ARG A 104 17.51 -14.98 10.17
N ILE A 105 17.74 -16.18 10.69
CA ILE A 105 16.69 -17.21 10.84
C ILE A 105 15.56 -16.72 11.75
N LYS A 106 15.89 -16.10 12.90
CA LYS A 106 14.87 -15.55 13.82
C LYS A 106 13.99 -14.52 13.14
N ARG A 107 14.59 -13.59 12.37
CA ARG A 107 13.82 -12.55 11.66
C ARG A 107 12.97 -13.11 10.55
N VAL A 108 13.47 -14.10 9.80
CA VAL A 108 12.69 -14.80 8.77
C VAL A 108 11.46 -15.46 9.38
N TRP A 109 11.60 -16.15 10.52
CA TRP A 109 10.45 -16.75 11.21
C TRP A 109 9.39 -15.72 11.61
N ASN A 110 9.79 -14.55 12.10
CA ASN A 110 8.85 -13.49 12.43
C ASN A 110 8.08 -12.98 11.21
N PHE A 111 8.74 -12.80 10.05
CA PHE A 111 8.04 -12.41 8.83
C PHE A 111 7.10 -13.51 8.32
N MET A 112 7.52 -14.78 8.39
CA MET A 112 6.69 -15.91 7.99
C MET A 112 5.43 -16.02 8.84
N ALA A 113 5.55 -15.86 10.17
CA ALA A 113 4.40 -15.87 11.08
C ALA A 113 3.41 -14.74 10.73
N GLN A 114 3.90 -13.52 10.52
CA GLN A 114 3.04 -12.39 10.15
C GLN A 114 2.34 -12.57 8.80
N ILE A 115 3.02 -13.18 7.82
CA ILE A 115 2.40 -13.49 6.52
C ILE A 115 1.32 -14.56 6.69
N ALA A 116 1.54 -15.57 7.53
CA ALA A 116 0.53 -16.58 7.81
C ALA A 116 -0.70 -15.97 8.52
N GLU A 117 -0.48 -15.18 9.57
CA GLU A 117 -1.54 -14.45 10.30
C GLU A 117 -2.25 -13.39 9.43
N ALA A 118 -1.70 -12.99 8.29
CA ALA A 118 -2.35 -12.11 7.33
C ALA A 118 -3.35 -12.85 6.42
N LEU A 119 -3.23 -14.18 6.32
CA LEU A 119 -4.02 -15.04 5.42
C LEU A 119 -5.11 -15.83 6.14
N ASP A 120 -5.04 -15.93 7.47
CA ASP A 120 -6.08 -16.49 8.35
C ASP A 120 -7.26 -15.52 8.52
#